data_AF-A0A7C7FNR6-F1
#
_entry.id   AF-A0A7C7FNR6-F1
#
_cell.length_a   1.000
_cell.length_b   1.000
_cell.length_c   1.000
_cell.angle_alpha   90.00
_cell.angle_beta   90.00
_cell.angle_gamma   90.00
#
_symmetry.space_group_name_H-M   'P 1'
#
loop_
_entity.id
_entity.type
_entity.pdbx_description
1 polymer ?
#
loop_
_entity_poly.entity_id
_entity_poly.type
_entity_poly.pdbx_seq_one_letter_code
_entity_poly.pdbx_strand_id
1 'polypeptide(L)'
;MKCWANRKSIAYFFLLVLVCISGSALSQDSIKTFETKFIMGGGEPELLEEAEWFMGIQDYKRALPIYIKLYRRYPGVPEYAFLTGMCYLNMPDQQENAIPYIEEAYKQKPSMRDMEYALGKAYFVNYRFDEAVNHLKLALESKKTSGIFIDEIPRLITHCKNGIEIMAEYDERWYKLTNIGAPINTEFEEYVPLVAFDASSMIYTYRGKRSTGGMRNTYGELDPEGMYFEDIFTSNRLGDKWLEPDEIGGLLNSNWHDAAIAVSPDGQRLFVYKDLKGGDIYVSKLKRRRWGSPVQLEGDINSKYWEGHASISVDGNTIYFSSDRPGGLG
;
A
#
# COMPACT_ATOMS: atom_id res chain seq x y z
N MET A 1 24.92 54.76 -10.25
CA MET A 1 23.46 54.52 -10.32
C MET A 1 23.19 53.14 -9.77
N LYS A 2 22.50 53.09 -8.63
CA LYS A 2 22.02 51.88 -7.96
C LYS A 2 20.77 51.36 -8.68
N CYS A 3 20.57 50.04 -8.74
CA CYS A 3 19.38 49.41 -8.13
C CYS A 3 19.49 47.87 -8.17
N TRP A 4 19.41 47.31 -6.98
CA TRP A 4 19.15 45.91 -6.64
C TRP A 4 17.67 45.54 -6.87
N ALA A 5 17.41 44.29 -7.24
CA ALA A 5 16.19 43.54 -6.91
C ALA A 5 16.51 42.03 -7.04
N ASN A 6 17.12 41.41 -6.03
CA ASN A 6 16.48 40.72 -4.91
C ASN A 6 15.64 39.50 -5.35
N ARG A 7 16.31 38.35 -5.59
CA ARG A 7 15.69 37.03 -5.64
C ARG A 7 15.35 36.61 -4.21
N LYS A 8 14.06 36.62 -3.85
CA LYS A 8 13.58 36.11 -2.57
C LYS A 8 13.62 34.58 -2.58
N SER A 9 14.50 34.04 -1.73
CA SER A 9 14.43 32.70 -1.16
C SER A 9 13.07 32.49 -0.49
N ILE A 10 12.29 31.54 -0.97
CA ILE A 10 11.05 31.11 -0.33
C ILE A 10 11.44 30.05 0.69
N ALA A 11 11.52 30.47 1.96
CA ALA A 11 11.58 29.58 3.11
C ALA A 11 10.17 29.50 3.69
N TYR A 12 9.47 28.38 3.53
CA TYR A 12 8.21 28.14 4.22
C TYR A 12 8.51 27.58 5.62
N PHE A 13 8.35 28.46 6.61
CA PHE A 13 8.26 28.11 8.02
C PHE A 13 6.86 27.53 8.30
N PHE A 14 6.81 26.33 8.86
CA PHE A 14 5.59 25.79 9.46
C PHE A 14 5.34 26.48 10.81
N LEU A 15 4.19 27.14 10.96
CA LEU A 15 3.65 27.52 12.26
C LEU A 15 2.16 27.15 12.30
N LEU A 16 1.87 26.00 12.92
CA LEU A 16 0.52 25.55 13.23
C LEU A 16 0.08 26.27 14.51
N VAL A 17 -0.84 27.23 14.38
CA VAL A 17 -1.53 27.85 15.52
C VAL A 17 -2.95 27.32 15.54
N LEU A 18 -3.22 26.44 16.51
CA LEU A 18 -4.55 25.97 16.87
C LEU A 18 -5.28 27.07 17.64
N VAL A 19 -6.29 27.69 17.01
CA VAL A 19 -7.30 28.49 17.70
C VAL A 19 -8.63 27.78 17.57
N CYS A 20 -9.06 27.14 18.66
CA CYS A 20 -10.41 26.64 18.84
C CYS A 20 -11.35 27.81 19.10
N ILE A 21 -12.24 28.13 18.16
CA ILE A 21 -13.46 28.89 18.44
C ILE A 21 -14.62 28.12 17.83
N SER A 22 -15.49 27.63 18.70
CA SER A 22 -16.81 27.09 18.41
C SER A 22 -17.76 28.20 17.95
N GLY A 23 -18.44 28.00 16.82
CA GLY A 23 -19.51 28.88 16.36
C GLY A 23 -19.97 28.55 14.96
N SER A 24 -21.04 27.77 14.85
CA SER A 24 -21.66 27.30 13.61
C SER A 24 -22.24 28.46 12.79
N ALA A 25 -21.81 28.62 11.53
CA ALA A 25 -22.60 29.22 10.46
C ALA A 25 -21.98 28.90 9.09
N LEU A 26 -22.66 28.01 8.36
CA LEU A 26 -22.74 27.88 6.89
C LEU A 26 -21.55 28.39 6.06
N SER A 27 -20.64 27.48 5.71
CA SER A 27 -20.10 27.43 4.36
C SER A 27 -20.47 26.08 3.77
N GLN A 28 -21.34 26.08 2.75
CA GLN A 28 -21.32 25.00 1.77
C GLN A 28 -19.99 25.13 1.04
N ASP A 29 -18.94 24.52 1.58
CA ASP A 29 -17.83 24.11 0.73
C ASP A 29 -18.41 23.00 -0.12
N SER A 30 -18.78 23.34 -1.35
CA SER A 30 -19.07 22.36 -2.39
C SER A 30 -17.98 21.30 -2.30
N ILE A 31 -18.37 20.04 -2.07
CA ILE A 31 -17.52 18.90 -2.38
C ILE A 31 -17.02 19.17 -3.79
N LYS A 32 -15.72 19.45 -3.95
CA LYS A 32 -15.11 19.60 -5.26
C LYS A 32 -15.24 18.22 -5.90
N THR A 33 -16.32 17.98 -6.63
CA THR A 33 -16.40 16.90 -7.60
C THR A 33 -15.34 17.23 -8.63
N PHE A 34 -14.17 16.61 -8.45
CA PHE A 34 -13.11 16.66 -9.44
C PHE A 34 -13.61 15.82 -10.61
N GLU A 35 -14.19 16.47 -11.62
CA GLU A 35 -14.23 15.87 -12.94
C GLU A 35 -12.77 15.73 -13.38
N THR A 36 -12.26 14.51 -13.38
CA THR A 36 -10.99 14.09 -13.95
C THR A 36 -11.05 14.24 -15.47
N LYS A 37 -11.16 15.49 -15.94
CA LYS A 37 -10.75 15.85 -17.28
C LYS A 37 -9.24 15.71 -17.28
N PHE A 38 -8.71 14.75 -18.02
CA PHE A 38 -7.29 14.64 -18.31
C PHE A 38 -6.83 15.97 -18.95
N ILE A 39 -6.37 16.93 -18.15
CA ILE A 39 -6.03 18.26 -18.65
C ILE A 39 -4.71 18.13 -19.42
N MET A 40 -4.81 17.94 -20.73
CA MET A 40 -3.72 18.13 -21.68
C MET A 40 -3.33 19.62 -21.79
N GLY A 41 -2.97 20.25 -20.67
CA GLY A 41 -2.65 21.68 -20.63
C GLY A 41 -2.61 22.25 -19.21
N GLY A 42 -1.44 22.19 -18.58
CA GLY A 42 -1.14 22.90 -17.34
C GLY A 42 0.28 23.47 -17.42
N GLY A 43 0.53 24.62 -16.79
CA GLY A 43 1.87 25.12 -16.57
C GLY A 43 2.60 24.31 -15.49
N GLU A 44 3.85 24.67 -15.22
CA GLU A 44 4.64 24.05 -14.14
C GLU A 44 3.92 24.11 -12.78
N PRO A 45 3.35 25.26 -12.35
CA PRO A 45 2.74 25.36 -11.02
C PRO A 45 1.49 24.49 -10.87
N GLU A 46 0.63 24.43 -11.90
CA GLU A 46 -0.61 23.65 -11.82
C GLU A 46 -0.32 22.15 -11.77
N LEU A 47 0.65 21.68 -12.57
CA LEU A 47 1.06 20.28 -12.54
C LEU A 47 1.71 19.91 -11.20
N LEU A 48 2.49 20.84 -10.62
CA LEU A 48 3.14 20.59 -9.34
C LEU A 48 2.10 20.53 -8.20
N GLU A 49 1.16 21.47 -8.15
CA GLU A 49 0.07 21.48 -7.15
C GLU A 49 -0.72 20.18 -7.19
N GLU A 50 -1.09 19.72 -8.39
CA GLU A 50 -1.84 18.47 -8.57
C GLU A 50 -1.03 17.24 -8.13
N ALA A 51 0.25 17.15 -8.53
CA ALA A 51 1.11 16.04 -8.16
C ALA A 51 1.41 16.00 -6.65
N GLU A 52 1.64 17.16 -6.04
CA GLU A 52 1.87 17.29 -4.59
C GLU A 52 0.63 16.92 -3.79
N TRP A 53 -0.57 17.24 -4.29
CA TRP A 53 -1.81 16.78 -3.67
C TRP A 53 -1.89 15.26 -3.64
N PHE A 54 -1.66 14.60 -4.78
CA PHE A 54 -1.64 13.13 -4.86
C PHE A 54 -0.56 12.51 -3.97
N MET A 55 0.64 13.10 -3.93
CA MET A 55 1.70 12.66 -3.00
C MET A 55 1.28 12.81 -1.53
N GLY A 56 0.61 13.90 -1.17
CA GLY A 56 0.15 14.17 0.18
C GLY A 56 -0.87 13.14 0.69
N ILE A 57 -1.70 12.61 -0.20
CA ILE A 57 -2.62 11.50 0.09
C ILE A 57 -2.03 10.12 -0.22
N GLN A 58 -0.75 10.05 -0.59
CA GLN A 58 -0.02 8.82 -0.95
C GLN A 58 -0.57 8.06 -2.16
N ASP A 59 -1.29 8.74 -3.06
CA ASP A 59 -1.72 8.18 -4.34
C ASP A 59 -0.59 8.31 -5.38
N TYR A 60 0.45 7.49 -5.19
CA TYR A 60 1.63 7.48 -6.07
C TYR A 60 1.28 7.10 -7.51
N LYS A 61 0.23 6.30 -7.71
CA LYS A 61 -0.24 5.85 -9.02
C LYS A 61 -0.76 7.04 -9.85
N ARG A 62 -1.49 7.96 -9.23
CA ARG A 62 -1.96 9.19 -9.89
C ARG A 62 -0.87 10.28 -9.95
N ALA A 63 0.02 10.35 -8.95
CA ALA A 63 1.13 11.31 -8.95
C ALA A 63 2.21 11.04 -10.02
N LEU A 64 2.58 9.77 -10.21
CA LEU A 64 3.68 9.34 -11.08
C LEU A 64 3.61 9.91 -12.52
N PRO A 65 2.51 9.77 -13.28
CA PRO A 65 2.45 10.29 -14.65
C PRO A 65 2.63 11.82 -14.72
N ILE A 66 2.25 12.55 -13.67
CA ILE A 66 2.41 14.00 -13.60
C ILE A 66 3.88 14.36 -13.35
N TYR A 67 4.56 13.67 -12.42
CA TYR A 67 6.00 13.89 -12.21
C TYR A 67 6.86 13.47 -13.41
N ILE A 68 6.50 12.39 -14.12
CA ILE A 68 7.16 12.04 -15.38
C ILE A 68 7.01 13.18 -16.41
N LYS A 69 5.82 13.79 -16.49
CA LYS A 69 5.55 14.93 -17.38
C LYS A 69 6.37 16.15 -16.98
N LEU A 70 6.45 16.47 -15.68
CA LEU A 70 7.29 17.56 -15.15
C LEU A 70 8.77 17.31 -15.46
N TYR A 71 9.30 16.13 -15.14
CA TYR A 71 10.67 15.72 -15.42
C TYR A 71 11.03 15.85 -16.92
N ARG A 72 10.13 15.45 -17.82
CA ARG A 72 10.34 15.55 -19.27
C ARG A 72 10.30 16.99 -19.79
N ARG A 73 9.42 17.83 -19.25
CA ARG A 73 9.20 19.22 -19.72
C ARG A 73 10.22 20.21 -19.16
N TYR A 74 10.73 19.93 -17.97
CA TYR A 74 11.67 20.78 -17.23
C TYR A 74 12.95 20.00 -16.90
N PRO A 75 13.72 19.58 -17.92
CA PRO A 75 14.96 18.83 -17.70
C PRO A 75 15.97 19.68 -16.90
N GLY A 76 16.71 19.05 -15.99
CA GLY A 76 17.68 19.72 -15.12
C GLY A 76 17.12 20.27 -13.81
N VAL A 77 15.85 20.02 -13.50
CA VAL A 77 15.27 20.22 -12.17
C VAL A 77 15.35 18.88 -11.40
N PRO A 78 16.34 18.70 -10.51
CA PRO A 78 16.57 17.42 -9.85
C PRO A 78 15.42 16.99 -8.93
N GLU A 79 14.62 17.93 -8.44
CA GLU A 79 13.43 17.65 -7.64
C GLU A 79 12.40 16.79 -8.39
N TYR A 80 12.22 16.99 -9.70
CA TYR A 80 11.25 16.20 -10.48
C TYR A 80 11.72 14.77 -10.72
N ALA A 81 13.03 14.57 -10.94
CA ALA A 81 13.63 13.24 -10.98
C ALA A 81 13.48 12.55 -9.62
N PHE A 82 13.82 13.26 -8.53
CA PHE A 82 13.70 12.73 -7.18
C PHE A 82 12.26 12.30 -6.85
N LEU A 83 11.26 13.15 -7.12
CA LEU A 83 9.86 12.86 -6.85
C LEU A 83 9.32 11.72 -7.74
N THR A 84 9.75 11.64 -9.00
CA THR A 84 9.45 10.49 -9.88
C THR A 84 10.00 9.19 -9.27
N GLY A 85 11.25 9.21 -8.81
CA GLY A 85 11.87 8.09 -8.12
C GLY A 85 11.15 7.72 -6.83
N MET A 86 10.71 8.70 -6.04
CA MET A 86 9.92 8.47 -4.83
C MET A 86 8.55 7.85 -5.12
N CYS A 87 7.88 8.23 -6.21
CA CYS A 87 6.64 7.56 -6.63
C CYS A 87 6.91 6.08 -6.92
N TYR A 88 7.91 5.77 -7.76
CA TYR A 88 8.27 4.38 -8.06
C TYR A 88 8.66 3.60 -6.79
N LEU A 89 9.40 4.21 -5.87
CA LEU A 89 9.87 3.56 -4.65
C LEU A 89 8.71 3.17 -3.70
N ASN A 90 7.59 3.89 -3.75
CA ASN A 90 6.42 3.61 -2.92
C ASN A 90 5.30 2.87 -3.68
N MET A 91 5.54 2.50 -4.94
CA MET A 91 4.63 1.66 -5.71
C MET A 91 5.10 0.19 -5.68
N PRO A 92 4.25 -0.75 -5.23
CA PRO A 92 4.54 -2.18 -5.33
C PRO A 92 4.89 -2.60 -6.77
N ASP A 93 5.81 -3.54 -6.91
CA ASP A 93 6.32 -4.12 -8.17
C ASP A 93 6.94 -3.12 -9.15
N GLN A 94 7.19 -1.89 -8.72
CA GLN A 94 7.78 -0.82 -9.52
C GLN A 94 9.05 -0.23 -8.89
N GLN A 95 9.47 -0.75 -7.73
CA GLN A 95 10.55 -0.17 -6.94
C GLN A 95 11.92 -0.22 -7.65
N GLU A 96 12.12 -1.15 -8.57
CA GLU A 96 13.32 -1.22 -9.42
C GLU A 96 13.47 0.02 -10.32
N ASN A 97 12.36 0.60 -10.76
CA ASN A 97 12.35 1.78 -11.61
C ASN A 97 12.76 3.05 -10.85
N ALA A 98 12.81 3.03 -9.52
CA ALA A 98 13.15 4.21 -8.71
C ALA A 98 14.63 4.61 -8.82
N ILE A 99 15.53 3.63 -8.81
CA ILE A 99 16.99 3.82 -8.76
C ILE A 99 17.50 4.82 -9.83
N PRO A 100 17.21 4.66 -11.14
CA PRO A 100 17.77 5.55 -12.15
C PRO A 100 17.41 7.03 -11.93
N TYR A 101 16.17 7.31 -11.48
CA TYR A 101 15.72 8.68 -11.23
C TYR A 101 16.35 9.27 -9.96
N ILE A 102 16.41 8.49 -8.87
CA ILE A 102 17.00 8.96 -7.61
C ILE A 102 18.51 9.16 -7.77
N GLU A 103 19.22 8.25 -8.46
CA GLU A 103 20.65 8.40 -8.76
C GLU A 103 20.92 9.63 -9.66
N GLU A 104 20.06 9.90 -10.64
CA GLU A 104 20.18 11.11 -11.48
C GLU A 104 20.02 12.38 -10.63
N ALA A 105 18.99 12.43 -9.79
CA ALA A 105 18.75 13.53 -8.88
C ALA A 105 19.91 13.73 -7.90
N TYR A 106 20.49 12.63 -7.39
CA TYR A 106 21.67 12.63 -6.53
C TYR A 106 22.87 13.26 -7.23
N LYS A 107 23.18 12.86 -8.46
CA LYS A 107 24.31 13.41 -9.23
C LYS A 107 24.22 14.92 -9.40
N GLN A 108 23.02 15.46 -9.56
CA GLN A 108 22.79 16.89 -9.73
C GLN A 108 22.80 17.66 -8.40
N LYS A 109 22.16 17.11 -7.36
CA LYS A 109 22.00 17.78 -6.06
C LYS A 109 21.99 16.75 -4.92
N PRO A 110 23.16 16.24 -4.50
CA PRO A 110 23.26 15.26 -3.40
C PRO A 110 22.69 15.78 -2.08
N SER A 111 22.69 17.10 -1.94
CA SER A 111 22.35 17.81 -0.72
C SER A 111 20.83 18.04 -0.55
N MET A 112 19.98 17.41 -1.36
CA MET A 112 18.53 17.47 -1.16
C MET A 112 18.10 16.78 0.14
N ARG A 113 16.94 17.21 0.66
CA ARG A 113 16.35 16.63 1.86
C ARG A 113 16.02 15.15 1.59
N ASP A 114 16.27 14.28 2.57
CA ASP A 114 15.96 12.84 2.52
C ASP A 114 16.65 12.03 1.40
N MET A 115 17.58 12.64 0.67
CA MET A 115 18.22 12.02 -0.49
C MET A 115 19.01 10.74 -0.16
N GLU A 116 19.85 10.80 0.88
CA GLU A 116 20.63 9.64 1.33
C GLU A 116 19.72 8.50 1.84
N TYR A 117 18.62 8.85 2.52
CA TYR A 117 17.63 7.86 2.94
C TYR A 117 16.93 7.22 1.74
N ALA A 118 16.52 8.02 0.75
CA ALA A 118 15.84 7.53 -0.45
C ALA A 118 16.72 6.56 -1.26
N LEU A 119 18.01 6.88 -1.44
CA LEU A 119 18.97 5.95 -2.06
C LEU A 119 19.15 4.68 -1.22
N GLY A 120 19.33 4.82 0.09
CA GLY A 120 19.44 3.69 1.01
C GLY A 120 18.25 2.74 0.91
N LYS A 121 17.02 3.27 0.92
CA LYS A 121 15.79 2.51 0.77
C LYS A 121 15.65 1.90 -0.64
N ALA A 122 15.96 2.65 -1.69
CA ALA A 122 15.89 2.17 -3.07
C ALA A 122 16.86 1.01 -3.32
N TYR A 123 18.09 1.07 -2.79
CA TYR A 123 19.02 -0.05 -2.90
C TYR A 123 18.59 -1.24 -2.04
N PHE A 124 18.06 -1.00 -0.84
CA PHE A 124 17.58 -2.07 0.05
C PHE A 124 16.49 -2.92 -0.62
N VAL A 125 15.44 -2.28 -1.17
CA VAL A 125 14.33 -3.01 -1.81
C VAL A 125 14.72 -3.70 -3.12
N ASN A 126 15.90 -3.40 -3.65
CA ASN A 126 16.47 -3.99 -4.86
C ASN A 126 17.67 -4.91 -4.57
N TYR A 127 17.77 -5.44 -3.33
CA TYR A 127 18.79 -6.39 -2.90
C TYR A 127 20.25 -5.88 -3.04
N ARG A 128 20.45 -4.57 -3.22
CA ARG A 128 21.75 -3.89 -3.26
C ARG A 128 22.17 -3.51 -1.84
N PHE A 129 22.31 -4.52 -0.98
CA PHE A 129 22.40 -4.34 0.47
C PHE A 129 23.62 -3.55 0.94
N ASP A 130 24.79 -3.75 0.34
CA ASP A 130 26.00 -3.01 0.72
C ASP A 130 25.87 -1.50 0.43
N GLU A 131 25.35 -1.17 -0.76
CA GLU A 131 25.09 0.22 -1.16
C GLU A 131 24.01 0.85 -0.28
N ALA A 132 22.97 0.09 0.04
CA ALA A 132 21.93 0.50 0.98
C ALA A 132 22.52 0.88 2.33
N VAL A 133 23.35 0.01 2.94
CA VAL A 133 23.97 0.27 4.25
C VAL A 133 24.83 1.54 4.22
N ASN A 134 25.58 1.78 3.13
CA ASN A 134 26.41 2.96 3.00
C ASN A 134 25.58 4.26 3.02
N HIS A 135 24.54 4.33 2.19
CA HIS A 135 23.67 5.51 2.13
C HIS A 135 22.83 5.70 3.40
N LEU A 136 22.36 4.60 4.03
CA LEU A 136 21.63 4.65 5.28
C LEU A 136 22.49 5.20 6.44
N LYS A 137 23.79 4.87 6.49
CA LYS A 137 24.72 5.46 7.48
C LYS A 137 24.89 6.97 7.25
N LEU A 138 25.05 7.40 6.00
CA LEU A 138 25.10 8.82 5.65
C LEU A 138 23.81 9.56 6.04
N ALA A 139 22.66 8.90 5.87
CA ALA A 139 21.36 9.44 6.26
C ALA A 139 21.26 9.64 7.77
N LEU A 140 21.78 8.75 8.61
CA LEU A 140 21.79 8.91 10.08
C LEU A 140 22.61 10.12 10.54
N GLU A 141 23.72 10.41 9.85
CA GLU A 141 24.61 11.52 10.19
C GLU A 141 24.13 12.88 9.64
N SER A 142 23.20 12.85 8.68
CA SER A 142 22.73 14.03 7.95
C SER A 142 21.61 14.77 8.69
N LYS A 143 21.81 16.07 8.91
CA LYS A 143 20.76 16.99 9.39
C LYS A 143 19.60 17.20 8.39
N LYS A 144 19.73 16.66 7.17
CA LYS A 144 18.73 16.77 6.10
C LYS A 144 17.81 15.57 6.03
N THR A 145 18.04 14.56 6.87
CA THR A 145 17.15 13.42 7.03
C THR A 145 16.02 13.81 7.97
N SER A 146 14.79 13.62 7.51
CA SER A 146 13.57 13.88 8.25
C SER A 146 13.47 12.92 9.43
N GLY A 147 13.08 13.45 10.60
CA GLY A 147 13.01 12.68 11.85
C GLY A 147 12.19 11.39 11.73
N ILE A 148 11.10 11.41 10.94
CA ILE A 148 10.25 10.25 10.66
C ILE A 148 11.02 9.05 10.08
N PHE A 149 12.15 9.28 9.41
CA PHE A 149 12.96 8.22 8.81
C PHE A 149 14.11 7.78 9.72
N ILE A 150 14.57 8.65 10.62
CA ILE A 150 15.71 8.37 11.50
C ILE A 150 15.45 7.12 12.34
N ASP A 151 14.23 6.97 12.86
CA ASP A 151 13.85 5.83 13.70
C ASP A 151 13.79 4.50 12.92
N GLU A 152 13.58 4.56 11.60
CA GLU A 152 13.50 3.38 10.73
C GLU A 152 14.89 2.88 10.29
N ILE A 153 15.87 3.78 10.12
CA ILE A 153 17.17 3.46 9.52
C ILE A 153 17.91 2.32 10.24
N PRO A 154 18.03 2.29 11.59
CA PRO A 154 18.72 1.19 12.27
C PRO A 154 18.12 -0.19 11.97
N ARG A 155 16.79 -0.24 11.85
CA ARG A 155 16.07 -1.46 11.47
C ARG A 155 16.36 -1.83 10.02
N LEU A 156 16.34 -0.87 9.09
CA LEU A 156 16.71 -1.12 7.68
C LEU A 156 18.14 -1.62 7.52
N ILE A 157 19.12 -1.07 8.25
CA ILE A 157 20.50 -1.56 8.24
C ILE A 157 20.57 -3.01 8.75
N THR A 158 19.79 -3.34 9.78
CA THR A 158 19.68 -4.71 10.29
C THR A 158 19.07 -5.64 9.24
N HIS A 159 18.02 -5.21 8.55
CA HIS A 159 17.41 -5.97 7.45
C HIS A 159 18.37 -6.17 6.28
N CYS A 160 19.21 -5.18 5.94
CA CYS A 160 20.25 -5.34 4.92
C CYS A 160 21.24 -6.45 5.31
N LYS A 161 21.71 -6.47 6.56
CA LYS A 161 22.64 -7.49 7.05
C LYS A 161 22.02 -8.89 7.03
N ASN A 162 20.79 -9.02 7.52
CA ASN A 162 20.05 -10.27 7.46
C ASN A 162 19.86 -10.71 6.01
N GLY A 163 19.58 -9.77 5.10
CA GLY A 163 19.47 -10.02 3.67
C GLY A 163 20.76 -10.57 3.08
N ILE A 164 21.92 -10.00 3.43
CA ILE A 164 23.23 -10.52 3.01
C ILE A 164 23.43 -11.96 3.49
N GLU A 165 23.12 -12.25 4.76
CA GLU A 165 23.25 -13.59 5.34
C GLU A 165 22.32 -14.60 4.66
N ILE A 166 21.03 -14.25 4.48
CA ILE A 166 20.05 -15.11 3.82
C ILE A 166 20.46 -15.37 2.36
N MET A 167 20.90 -14.34 1.64
CA MET A 167 21.30 -14.49 0.23
C MET A 167 22.60 -15.27 0.06
N ALA A 168 23.46 -15.33 1.08
CA ALA A 168 24.66 -16.17 1.05
C ALA A 168 24.34 -17.67 1.21
N GLU A 169 23.26 -18.00 1.92
CA GLU A 169 22.77 -19.39 2.09
C GLU A 169 21.72 -19.79 1.07
N TYR A 170 21.19 -18.83 0.31
CA TYR A 170 20.12 -19.03 -0.65
C TYR A 170 20.50 -20.01 -1.75
N ASP A 171 19.73 -21.09 -1.84
CA ASP A 171 19.83 -22.09 -2.91
C ASP A 171 18.50 -22.20 -3.64
N GLU A 172 18.47 -21.70 -4.88
CA GLU A 172 17.30 -21.72 -5.77
C GLU A 172 16.72 -23.12 -6.00
N ARG A 173 17.46 -24.19 -5.68
CA ARG A 173 17.03 -25.57 -5.88
C ARG A 173 16.04 -26.07 -4.82
N TRP A 174 15.85 -25.33 -3.72
CA TRP A 174 14.97 -25.78 -2.63
C TRP A 174 13.48 -25.72 -2.96
N TYR A 175 13.11 -24.93 -3.96
CA TYR A 175 11.73 -24.81 -4.40
C TYR A 175 11.66 -24.53 -5.89
N LYS A 176 10.50 -24.82 -6.49
CA LYS A 176 10.19 -24.41 -7.85
C LYS A 176 9.07 -23.38 -7.81
N LEU A 177 9.40 -22.13 -8.09
CA LEU A 177 8.39 -21.09 -8.25
C LEU A 177 7.64 -21.34 -9.56
N THR A 178 6.32 -21.52 -9.47
CA THR A 178 5.45 -21.67 -10.64
C THR A 178 4.32 -20.68 -10.51
N ASN A 179 4.15 -19.83 -11.51
CA ASN A 179 2.98 -18.98 -11.64
C ASN A 179 1.77 -19.89 -11.93
N ILE A 180 0.74 -19.85 -11.07
CA ILE A 180 -0.47 -20.69 -11.20
C ILE A 180 -1.29 -20.34 -12.46
N GLY A 181 -1.12 -19.13 -12.99
CA GLY A 181 -1.76 -18.63 -14.19
C GLY A 181 -3.28 -18.52 -14.09
N ALA A 182 -3.90 -18.38 -15.26
CA ALA A 182 -5.34 -18.41 -15.39
C ALA A 182 -5.92 -19.76 -14.88
N PRO A 183 -7.10 -19.76 -14.25
CA PRO A 183 -8.04 -18.63 -14.16
C PRO A 183 -7.91 -17.73 -12.92
N ILE A 184 -6.94 -17.98 -12.02
CA ILE A 184 -6.86 -17.27 -10.73
C ILE A 184 -5.91 -16.09 -10.75
N ASN A 185 -4.68 -16.25 -11.24
CA ASN A 185 -3.69 -15.15 -11.26
C ASN A 185 -3.95 -14.24 -12.46
N THR A 186 -4.92 -13.34 -12.33
CA THR A 186 -5.42 -12.51 -13.43
C THR A 186 -4.64 -11.19 -13.54
N GLU A 187 -5.10 -10.26 -14.36
CA GLU A 187 -4.57 -8.88 -14.37
C GLU A 187 -5.04 -8.03 -13.16
N PHE A 188 -5.91 -8.58 -12.30
CA PHE A 188 -6.43 -7.92 -11.11
C PHE A 188 -5.66 -8.32 -9.85
N GLU A 189 -6.07 -7.77 -8.70
CA GLU A 189 -5.42 -8.09 -7.42
C GLU A 189 -6.05 -9.36 -6.83
N GLU A 190 -5.25 -10.40 -6.63
CA GLU A 190 -5.58 -11.60 -5.88
C GLU A 190 -4.59 -11.83 -4.73
N TYR A 191 -5.08 -11.98 -3.50
CA TYR A 191 -4.22 -12.14 -2.31
C TYR A 191 -4.91 -12.90 -1.17
N VAL A 192 -4.12 -13.17 -0.11
CA VAL A 192 -4.52 -13.99 1.05
C VAL A 192 -5.08 -15.36 0.61
N PRO A 193 -4.27 -16.20 -0.08
CA PRO A 193 -4.71 -17.54 -0.45
C PRO A 193 -4.78 -18.45 0.79
N LEU A 194 -5.97 -18.94 1.08
CA LEU A 194 -6.26 -19.96 2.08
C LEU A 194 -6.45 -21.30 1.37
N VAL A 195 -5.35 -22.03 1.25
CA VAL A 195 -5.29 -23.31 0.51
C VAL A 195 -5.63 -24.46 1.46
N ALA A 196 -6.50 -25.37 1.03
CA ALA A 196 -6.76 -26.61 1.77
C ALA A 196 -5.48 -27.45 1.90
N PHE A 197 -5.35 -28.23 2.97
CA PHE A 197 -4.16 -29.03 3.23
C PHE A 197 -3.82 -30.00 2.07
N ASP A 198 -4.83 -30.56 1.42
CA ASP A 198 -4.68 -31.44 0.25
C ASP A 198 -4.59 -30.67 -1.09
N ALA A 199 -4.53 -29.34 -1.04
CA ALA A 199 -4.56 -28.43 -2.19
C ALA A 199 -5.75 -28.65 -3.14
N SER A 200 -6.83 -29.28 -2.67
CA SER A 200 -8.02 -29.57 -3.47
C SER A 200 -8.90 -28.34 -3.70
N SER A 201 -8.76 -27.32 -2.85
CA SER A 201 -9.50 -26.05 -2.96
C SER A 201 -8.70 -24.89 -2.38
N MET A 202 -9.05 -23.67 -2.79
CA MET A 202 -8.48 -22.43 -2.29
C MET A 202 -9.56 -21.39 -2.15
N ILE A 203 -9.54 -20.68 -1.03
CA ILE A 203 -10.28 -19.43 -0.80
C ILE A 203 -9.28 -18.29 -0.92
N TYR A 204 -9.66 -17.17 -1.51
CA TYR A 204 -8.76 -16.03 -1.64
C TYR A 204 -9.56 -14.72 -1.74
N THR A 205 -8.90 -13.61 -1.48
CA THR A 205 -9.44 -12.27 -1.72
C THR A 205 -9.17 -11.88 -3.16
N TYR A 206 -10.20 -11.41 -3.85
CA TYR A 206 -10.14 -10.90 -5.22
C TYR A 206 -10.62 -9.45 -5.23
N ARG A 207 -9.96 -8.63 -6.05
CA ARG A 207 -10.30 -7.22 -6.20
C ARG A 207 -10.17 -6.83 -7.67
N GLY A 208 -11.30 -6.89 -8.38
CA GLY A 208 -11.33 -6.65 -9.82
C GLY A 208 -12.74 -6.60 -10.41
N LYS A 209 -12.86 -6.74 -11.74
CA LYS A 209 -14.13 -6.58 -12.48
C LYS A 209 -15.30 -7.42 -11.96
N ARG A 210 -15.01 -8.55 -11.32
CA ARG A 210 -16.00 -9.48 -10.77
C ARG A 210 -16.43 -9.14 -9.34
N SER A 211 -15.82 -8.14 -8.71
CA SER A 211 -16.18 -7.71 -7.36
C SER A 211 -17.59 -7.12 -7.31
N THR A 212 -18.39 -7.60 -6.36
CA THR A 212 -19.76 -7.19 -6.03
C THR A 212 -19.86 -5.68 -5.83
N GLY A 213 -18.94 -5.11 -5.04
CA GLY A 213 -18.90 -3.68 -4.77
C GLY A 213 -18.53 -2.83 -5.98
N GLY A 214 -17.81 -3.39 -6.96
CA GLY A 214 -17.32 -2.67 -8.14
C GLY A 214 -16.26 -1.60 -7.82
N MET A 215 -15.97 -0.71 -8.79
CA MET A 215 -14.99 0.37 -8.60
C MET A 215 -15.54 1.49 -7.73
N ARG A 216 -14.76 1.89 -6.73
CA ARG A 216 -15.10 2.94 -5.76
C ARG A 216 -13.87 3.76 -5.37
N ASN A 217 -14.09 5.00 -4.95
CA ASN A 217 -13.07 5.82 -4.29
C ASN A 217 -12.99 5.48 -2.78
N THR A 218 -12.10 6.15 -2.06
CA THR A 218 -11.91 5.99 -0.60
C THR A 218 -13.14 6.36 0.24
N TYR A 219 -14.14 7.02 -0.35
CA TYR A 219 -15.40 7.40 0.31
C TYR A 219 -16.55 6.44 -0.01
N GLY A 220 -16.30 5.39 -0.79
CA GLY A 220 -17.33 4.42 -1.19
C GLY A 220 -18.23 4.91 -2.34
N GLU A 221 -17.84 5.96 -3.05
CA GLU A 221 -18.56 6.49 -4.21
C GLU A 221 -18.03 5.86 -5.50
N LEU A 222 -18.88 5.73 -6.53
CA LEU A 222 -18.49 5.23 -7.84
C LEU A 222 -17.39 6.11 -8.45
N ASP A 223 -16.24 5.51 -8.76
CA ASP A 223 -15.08 6.20 -9.33
C ASP A 223 -14.45 5.32 -10.41
N PRO A 224 -14.53 5.70 -11.72
CA PRO A 224 -13.87 4.98 -12.81
C PRO A 224 -12.34 4.94 -12.72
N GLU A 225 -11.74 5.88 -11.99
CA GLU A 225 -10.31 5.91 -11.69
C GLU A 225 -9.99 5.33 -10.30
N GLY A 226 -11.02 4.89 -9.57
CA GLY A 226 -10.92 4.31 -8.24
C GLY A 226 -10.35 2.90 -8.25
N MET A 227 -10.49 2.21 -7.12
CA MET A 227 -10.10 0.82 -7.01
C MET A 227 -11.35 -0.05 -6.82
N TYR A 228 -11.29 -1.32 -7.21
CA TYR A 228 -12.38 -2.24 -6.89
C TYR A 228 -12.45 -2.47 -5.38
N PHE A 229 -13.62 -2.76 -4.85
CA PHE A 229 -13.72 -3.31 -3.50
C PHE A 229 -13.37 -4.80 -3.48
N GLU A 230 -12.92 -5.25 -2.32
CA GLU A 230 -12.52 -6.64 -2.11
C GLU A 230 -13.74 -7.55 -2.00
N ASP A 231 -13.61 -8.74 -2.55
CA ASP A 231 -14.57 -9.83 -2.39
C ASP A 231 -13.85 -11.16 -2.20
N ILE A 232 -14.54 -12.13 -1.62
CA ILE A 232 -14.00 -13.45 -1.33
C ILE A 232 -14.42 -14.44 -2.41
N PHE A 233 -13.43 -15.09 -3.00
CA PHE A 233 -13.58 -16.06 -4.08
C PHE A 233 -13.08 -17.43 -3.64
N THR A 234 -13.54 -18.46 -4.35
CA THR A 234 -13.13 -19.84 -4.13
C THR A 234 -12.91 -20.55 -5.46
N SER A 235 -11.89 -21.41 -5.52
CA SER A 235 -11.65 -22.30 -6.65
C SER A 235 -11.34 -23.71 -6.15
N ASN A 236 -11.76 -24.70 -6.93
CA ASN A 236 -11.40 -26.10 -6.71
C ASN A 236 -10.34 -26.52 -7.73
N ARG A 237 -9.52 -27.50 -7.35
CA ARG A 237 -8.47 -28.06 -8.19
C ARG A 237 -8.88 -29.44 -8.70
N LEU A 238 -8.71 -29.68 -10.00
CA LEU A 238 -8.89 -30.99 -10.64
C LEU A 238 -7.57 -31.45 -11.26
N GLY A 239 -6.92 -32.42 -10.62
CA GLY A 239 -5.56 -32.81 -10.98
C GLY A 239 -4.60 -31.65 -10.78
N ASP A 240 -3.96 -31.18 -11.86
CA ASP A 240 -3.00 -30.07 -11.82
C ASP A 240 -3.58 -28.72 -12.27
N LYS A 241 -4.91 -28.61 -12.43
CA LYS A 241 -5.57 -27.39 -12.91
C LYS A 241 -6.54 -26.84 -11.88
N TRP A 242 -6.44 -25.54 -11.63
CA TRP A 242 -7.48 -24.79 -10.95
C TRP A 242 -8.67 -24.58 -11.91
N LEU A 243 -9.87 -24.75 -11.38
CA LEU A 243 -11.11 -24.51 -12.11
C LEU A 243 -11.46 -23.02 -12.06
N GLU A 244 -12.37 -22.59 -12.94
CA GLU A 244 -12.92 -21.23 -12.91
C GLU A 244 -13.40 -20.91 -11.49
N PRO A 245 -12.91 -19.82 -10.87
CA PRO A 245 -13.29 -19.48 -9.52
C PRO A 245 -14.70 -18.94 -9.50
N ASP A 246 -15.42 -19.22 -8.42
CA ASP A 246 -16.73 -18.65 -8.12
C ASP A 246 -16.60 -17.72 -6.90
N GLU A 247 -17.57 -16.81 -6.72
CA GLU A 247 -17.75 -16.19 -5.42
C GLU A 247 -17.94 -17.27 -4.36
N ILE A 248 -17.39 -17.07 -3.17
CA ILE A 248 -17.41 -18.09 -2.10
C ILE A 248 -18.82 -18.48 -1.64
N GLY A 249 -19.82 -17.69 -2.03
CA GLY A 249 -21.23 -17.90 -1.76
C GLY A 249 -21.65 -17.55 -0.33
N GLY A 250 -22.96 -17.60 -0.08
CA GLY A 250 -23.52 -17.18 1.21
C GLY A 250 -23.69 -15.66 1.30
N LEU A 251 -23.66 -15.13 2.53
CA LEU A 251 -23.70 -13.68 2.81
C LEU A 251 -22.30 -13.15 3.20
N LEU A 252 -21.25 -13.77 2.65
CA LEU A 252 -19.87 -13.40 2.94
C LEU A 252 -19.48 -12.11 2.21
N ASN A 253 -19.82 -12.01 0.94
CA ASN A 253 -19.62 -10.82 0.12
C ASN A 253 -20.79 -9.84 0.27
N SER A 254 -20.49 -8.55 0.19
CA SER A 254 -21.39 -7.42 0.29
C SER A 254 -20.98 -6.35 -0.73
N ASN A 255 -21.60 -5.17 -0.69
CA ASN A 255 -21.23 -4.06 -1.58
C ASN A 255 -20.01 -3.25 -1.05
N TRP A 256 -19.37 -3.71 0.01
CA TRP A 256 -18.22 -3.09 0.70
C TRP A 256 -17.01 -4.02 0.66
N HIS A 257 -15.88 -3.58 1.23
CA HIS A 257 -14.68 -4.41 1.33
C HIS A 257 -14.92 -5.67 2.17
N ASP A 258 -14.76 -6.83 1.54
CA ASP A 258 -14.85 -8.15 2.17
C ASP A 258 -13.65 -9.01 1.79
N ALA A 259 -12.86 -9.42 2.77
CA ALA A 259 -11.60 -10.13 2.53
C ALA A 259 -11.51 -11.43 3.33
N ALA A 260 -10.87 -12.44 2.73
CA ALA A 260 -10.47 -13.64 3.44
C ALA A 260 -9.37 -13.29 4.46
N ILE A 261 -9.41 -13.92 5.64
CA ILE A 261 -8.38 -13.76 6.67
C ILE A 261 -7.71 -15.09 6.97
N ALA A 262 -8.49 -16.05 7.48
CA ALA A 262 -7.96 -17.33 7.94
C ALA A 262 -9.05 -18.40 7.96
N VAL A 263 -8.63 -19.66 7.84
CA VAL A 263 -9.47 -20.83 8.10
C VAL A 263 -8.99 -21.52 9.37
N SER A 264 -9.90 -21.99 10.23
CA SER A 264 -9.52 -22.75 11.41
C SER A 264 -8.85 -24.07 11.04
N PRO A 265 -7.98 -24.65 11.89
CA PRO A 265 -7.27 -25.89 11.58
C PRO A 265 -8.16 -27.07 11.18
N ASP A 266 -9.39 -27.13 11.70
CA ASP A 266 -10.39 -28.15 11.36
C ASP A 266 -11.17 -27.88 10.07
N GLY A 267 -10.94 -26.74 9.40
CA GLY A 267 -11.65 -26.32 8.18
C GLY A 267 -13.08 -25.84 8.41
N GLN A 268 -13.57 -25.76 9.66
CA GLN A 268 -14.99 -25.55 9.95
C GLN A 268 -15.37 -24.09 10.19
N ARG A 269 -14.38 -23.20 10.36
CA ARG A 269 -14.57 -21.75 10.55
C ARG A 269 -13.73 -20.99 9.54
N LEU A 270 -14.35 -20.03 8.88
CA LEU A 270 -13.70 -19.04 8.02
C LEU A 270 -13.81 -17.68 8.71
N PHE A 271 -12.68 -17.06 8.95
CA PHE A 271 -12.56 -15.69 9.44
C PHE A 271 -12.44 -14.75 8.24
N VAL A 272 -13.22 -13.67 8.27
CA VAL A 272 -13.31 -12.70 7.18
C VAL A 272 -13.32 -11.29 7.73
N TYR A 273 -12.74 -10.36 6.99
CA TYR A 273 -12.89 -8.93 7.23
C TYR A 273 -14.17 -8.45 6.53
N LYS A 274 -14.94 -7.57 7.17
CA LYS A 274 -16.09 -6.89 6.53
C LYS A 274 -16.14 -5.41 6.90
N ASP A 275 -16.12 -4.54 5.89
CA ASP A 275 -16.28 -3.10 6.08
C ASP A 275 -17.75 -2.65 6.08
N LEU A 276 -18.52 -3.12 7.07
CA LEU A 276 -19.92 -2.70 7.22
C LEU A 276 -20.08 -1.50 8.16
N LYS A 277 -19.19 -1.37 9.15
CA LYS A 277 -19.26 -0.36 10.22
C LYS A 277 -17.86 0.13 10.64
N GLY A 278 -16.96 0.34 9.68
CA GLY A 278 -15.58 0.76 9.94
C GLY A 278 -14.58 -0.40 9.98
N GLY A 279 -14.97 -1.55 9.44
CA GLY A 279 -14.12 -2.74 9.36
C GLY A 279 -14.03 -3.56 10.65
N ASP A 280 -14.62 -4.76 10.63
CA ASP A 280 -14.51 -5.72 11.73
C ASP A 280 -14.18 -7.13 11.20
N ILE A 281 -13.65 -7.97 12.08
CA ILE A 281 -13.44 -9.40 11.84
C ILE A 281 -14.70 -10.18 12.21
N TYR A 282 -15.18 -10.97 11.26
CA TYR A 282 -16.31 -11.87 11.42
C TYR A 282 -15.86 -13.32 11.27
N VAL A 283 -16.68 -14.23 11.79
CA VAL A 283 -16.51 -15.67 11.62
C VAL A 283 -17.75 -16.29 10.99
N SER A 284 -17.57 -17.04 9.92
CA SER A 284 -18.59 -17.90 9.33
C SER A 284 -18.28 -19.37 9.63
N LYS A 285 -19.33 -20.15 9.90
CA LYS A 285 -19.22 -21.60 10.14
C LYS A 285 -19.64 -22.36 8.90
N LEU A 286 -18.87 -23.37 8.52
CA LEU A 286 -19.21 -24.27 7.45
C LEU A 286 -20.37 -25.18 7.90
N LYS A 287 -21.49 -25.13 7.17
CA LYS A 287 -22.63 -26.01 7.39
C LYS A 287 -22.85 -26.87 6.15
N ARG A 288 -22.63 -28.17 6.28
CA ARG A 288 -22.60 -29.15 5.17
C ARG A 288 -21.52 -28.82 4.14
N ARG A 289 -21.85 -27.97 3.15
CA ARG A 289 -20.95 -27.59 2.04
C ARG A 289 -21.08 -26.09 1.69
N ARG A 290 -21.64 -25.29 2.61
CA ARG A 290 -21.86 -23.85 2.41
C ARG A 290 -21.48 -23.10 3.67
N TRP A 291 -20.81 -21.98 3.49
CA TRP A 291 -20.57 -21.02 4.57
C TRP A 291 -21.88 -20.39 5.01
N GLY A 292 -22.10 -20.31 6.32
CA GLY A 292 -23.26 -19.63 6.90
C GLY A 292 -23.11 -18.11 6.85
N SER A 293 -24.13 -17.40 7.34
CA SER A 293 -24.01 -15.97 7.58
C SER A 293 -22.88 -15.70 8.59
N PRO A 294 -21.95 -14.78 8.28
CA PRO A 294 -20.88 -14.42 9.20
C PRO A 294 -21.45 -13.72 10.44
N VAL A 295 -20.86 -13.97 11.60
CA VAL A 295 -21.16 -13.27 12.87
C VAL A 295 -19.91 -12.52 13.33
N GLN A 296 -20.08 -11.31 13.85
CA GLN A 296 -18.97 -10.50 14.34
C GLN A 296 -18.24 -11.27 15.46
N LEU A 297 -16.91 -11.28 15.42
CA LEU A 297 -16.13 -11.90 16.48
C LEU A 297 -16.25 -11.06 17.76
N GLU A 298 -16.53 -11.71 18.87
CA GLU A 298 -16.68 -11.06 20.18
C GLU A 298 -15.39 -11.19 21.01
N GLY A 299 -15.18 -10.25 21.94
CA GLY A 299 -14.08 -10.29 22.90
C GLY A 299 -13.24 -9.02 22.87
N ASP A 300 -11.93 -9.15 23.13
CA ASP A 300 -10.96 -8.05 23.11
C ASP A 300 -10.50 -7.67 21.69
N ILE A 301 -11.18 -8.17 20.66
CA ILE A 301 -11.01 -7.88 19.24
C ILE A 301 -12.27 -7.18 18.72
N ASN A 302 -12.19 -6.53 17.56
CA ASN A 302 -13.18 -5.58 17.05
C ASN A 302 -13.39 -4.39 18.00
N SER A 303 -12.28 -3.76 18.39
CA SER A 303 -12.36 -2.52 19.17
C SER A 303 -12.64 -1.30 18.30
N LYS A 304 -12.54 -0.09 18.87
CA LYS A 304 -12.62 1.16 18.10
C LYS A 304 -11.42 1.44 17.19
N TYR A 305 -10.38 0.62 17.31
CA TYR A 305 -9.13 0.69 16.56
C TYR A 305 -9.23 -0.22 15.34
N TRP A 306 -8.51 0.10 14.27
CA TRP A 306 -8.56 -0.68 13.05
C TRP A 306 -7.89 -2.04 13.26
N GLU A 307 -8.63 -3.10 12.97
CA GLU A 307 -8.24 -4.50 13.18
C GLU A 307 -8.61 -5.33 11.94
N GLY A 308 -7.77 -5.25 10.91
CA GLY A 308 -8.12 -5.78 9.58
C GLY A 308 -7.78 -7.25 9.31
N HIS A 309 -6.91 -7.87 10.12
CA HIS A 309 -6.42 -9.23 9.83
C HIS A 309 -6.11 -10.02 11.10
N ALA A 310 -6.17 -11.35 10.99
CA ALA A 310 -5.86 -12.28 12.06
C ALA A 310 -5.26 -13.60 11.55
N SER A 311 -4.66 -14.36 12.46
CA SER A 311 -4.22 -15.74 12.25
C SER A 311 -4.61 -16.57 13.47
N ILE A 312 -4.81 -17.87 13.25
CA ILE A 312 -5.26 -18.81 14.27
C ILE A 312 -4.15 -19.82 14.55
N SER A 313 -3.88 -20.09 15.82
CA SER A 313 -2.92 -21.12 16.22
C SER A 313 -3.34 -22.51 15.75
N VAL A 314 -2.36 -23.41 15.62
CA VAL A 314 -2.57 -24.79 15.16
C VAL A 314 -3.55 -25.56 16.05
N ASP A 315 -3.60 -25.27 17.35
CA ASP A 315 -4.55 -25.87 18.29
C ASP A 315 -5.94 -25.20 18.27
N GLY A 316 -6.10 -24.11 17.51
CA GLY A 316 -7.36 -23.39 17.36
C GLY A 316 -7.79 -22.54 18.55
N ASN A 317 -6.94 -22.40 19.57
CA ASN A 317 -7.28 -21.75 20.84
C ASN A 317 -6.75 -20.32 20.99
N THR A 318 -5.83 -19.90 20.11
CA THR A 318 -5.23 -18.56 20.14
C THR A 318 -5.45 -17.87 18.80
N ILE A 319 -5.84 -16.60 18.87
CA ILE A 319 -5.93 -15.70 17.73
C ILE A 319 -4.88 -14.60 17.90
N TYR A 320 -4.09 -14.39 16.84
CA TYR A 320 -3.19 -13.23 16.72
C TYR A 320 -3.81 -12.30 15.70
N PHE A 321 -3.90 -11.01 15.99
CA PHE A 321 -4.50 -10.03 15.09
C PHE A 321 -3.66 -8.76 15.02
N SER A 322 -3.73 -8.07 13.88
CA SER A 322 -3.11 -6.76 13.69
C SER A 322 -4.03 -5.68 14.23
N SER A 323 -3.48 -4.66 14.88
CA SER A 323 -4.22 -3.53 15.42
C SER A 323 -3.41 -2.24 15.42
N ASP A 324 -4.04 -1.12 15.05
CA ASP A 324 -3.45 0.22 15.17
C ASP A 324 -3.58 0.81 16.60
N ARG A 325 -3.89 -0.03 17.61
CA ARG A 325 -3.92 0.34 19.02
C ARG A 325 -2.60 0.98 19.47
N PRO A 326 -2.64 2.10 20.22
CA PRO A 326 -1.44 2.69 20.82
C PRO A 326 -0.70 1.71 21.72
N GLY A 327 0.64 1.69 21.61
CA GLY A 327 1.50 0.81 22.39
C GLY A 327 1.65 -0.61 21.84
N GLY A 328 0.95 -0.96 20.75
CA GLY A 328 1.18 -2.18 19.99
C GLY A 328 2.41 -2.12 19.08
N LEU A 329 2.80 -3.27 18.52
CA LEU A 329 3.82 -3.37 17.47
C LEU A 329 3.21 -3.49 16.07
N GLY A 330 1.90 -3.32 15.96
CA GLY A 330 1.12 -3.54 14.74
C GLY A 330 0.00 -4.54 14.95
#